data_AF-A0A9D4WLT7-F1
#
_entry.id   AF-A0A9D4WLT7-F1
#
_cell.length_a   1.000
_cell.length_b   1.000
_cell.length_c   1.000
_cell.angle_alpha   90.00
_cell.angle_beta   90.00
_cell.angle_gamma   90.00
#
_symmetry.space_group_name_H-M   'P 1'
#
loop_
_entity.id
_entity.type
_entity.pdbx_description
1 polymer ?
#
loop_
_entity_poly.entity_id
_entity_poly.type
_entity_poly.pdbx_seq_one_letter_code
_entity_poly.pdbx_strand_id
1 'polypeptide(L)'
;MCLVIFQAHVFSAGTAGCAAFLANYHVKSAATVVFNNKHYDLPPWSISILPDCRTSVFNTAKVRTQTSVVKMLHVDSRFSWETYNEDLSSLDERSSITATGLLEHLNVTRDASDYLWYITSVDISSSESFLRGGHKPSINVQSAGHAVHVYVNGNFLGSAFGTRKQRSCIFNGPVNLHAGANKIALLSVTVGLPNAGRHYETWEAGITGPVLLHGLDHGPKDLTHNKWSYQVGLKGEAVNLALPNEVSSVDWVQDSLAIRSRSQLKWHKAYFNAPEGNEPLALDLESMGKGQVWINGQSIGRYWMAYAAGDCSSCSYSGTFKPAKCQLGCGQPTQRWYHVPRSWLKPTKNLIVVFEELGGNPWKISLLKRTVHTAAVRRYWMAYAAGDCSSCSYSGTFKPAKCQLGCGQPTQRWYHVSRSWLKPTKNLIVVFEELGGNPWKISLLKRTVHTAAVRE
;
A
#
# COMPACT_ATOMS: atom_id res chain seq x y z
N MET A 1 -39.94 11.64 -18.75
CA MET A 1 -38.57 11.47 -19.28
C MET A 1 -38.38 9.98 -19.58
N CYS A 2 -38.42 9.58 -20.85
CA CYS A 2 -38.20 8.17 -21.22
C CYS A 2 -36.75 7.80 -20.93
N LEU A 3 -36.51 6.90 -19.98
CA LEU A 3 -35.19 6.33 -19.78
C LEU A 3 -34.89 5.45 -21.00
N VAL A 4 -33.89 5.80 -21.80
CA VAL A 4 -33.46 4.94 -22.90
C VAL A 4 -32.65 3.79 -22.32
N ILE A 5 -33.25 2.59 -22.29
CA ILE A 5 -32.67 1.41 -21.63
C ILE A 5 -31.71 0.65 -22.55
N PHE A 6 -31.96 0.66 -23.86
CA PHE A 6 -31.16 -0.02 -24.87
C PHE A 6 -30.77 0.95 -25.99
N GLN A 7 -29.52 0.88 -26.44
CA GLN A 7 -29.03 1.72 -27.53
C GLN A 7 -28.08 0.94 -28.44
N ALA A 8 -28.07 1.31 -29.71
CA ALA A 8 -27.05 0.91 -30.67
C ALA A 8 -26.29 2.15 -31.11
N HIS A 9 -24.97 2.18 -30.86
CA HIS A 9 -24.07 3.20 -31.40
C HIS A 9 -23.37 2.61 -32.62
N VAL A 10 -23.67 3.13 -33.81
CA VAL A 10 -23.20 2.56 -35.08
C VAL A 10 -22.27 3.55 -35.78
N PHE A 11 -21.08 3.08 -36.11
CA PHE A 11 -20.07 3.82 -36.86
C PHE A 11 -19.89 3.14 -38.21
N SER A 12 -20.26 3.84 -39.28
CA SER A 12 -20.13 3.34 -40.65
C SER A 12 -19.34 4.33 -41.49
N ALA A 13 -18.38 3.82 -42.26
CA ALA A 13 -17.57 4.60 -43.21
C ALA A 13 -17.95 4.22 -44.64
N GLY A 14 -19.23 4.38 -45.00
CA GLY A 14 -19.75 3.96 -46.31
C GLY A 14 -19.49 2.48 -46.59
N THR A 15 -18.84 2.16 -47.71
CA THR A 15 -18.48 0.79 -48.11
C THR A 15 -17.25 0.21 -47.39
N ALA A 16 -16.54 1.00 -46.58
CA ALA A 16 -15.23 0.64 -46.04
C ALA A 16 -15.26 -0.11 -44.70
N GLY A 17 -16.42 -0.24 -44.05
CA GLY A 17 -16.58 -1.01 -42.81
C GLY A 17 -17.64 -0.45 -41.88
N CYS A 18 -18.14 -1.31 -40.97
CA CYS A 18 -19.17 -0.98 -39.99
C CYS A 18 -18.76 -1.55 -38.63
N ALA A 19 -18.81 -0.73 -37.58
CA ALA A 19 -18.69 -1.16 -36.20
C ALA A 19 -19.92 -0.71 -35.38
N ALA A 20 -20.40 -1.57 -34.49
CA ALA A 20 -21.55 -1.26 -33.63
C ALA A 20 -21.27 -1.62 -32.16
N PHE A 21 -21.83 -0.81 -31.26
CA PHE A 21 -21.85 -1.04 -29.82
C PHE A 21 -23.29 -1.15 -29.35
N LEU A 22 -23.70 -2.33 -28.92
CA LEU A 22 -25.04 -2.59 -28.41
C LEU A 22 -25.03 -2.51 -26.89
N ALA A 23 -25.66 -1.48 -26.34
CA ALA A 23 -25.63 -1.15 -24.92
C ALA A 23 -26.95 -1.51 -24.23
N ASN A 24 -26.84 -2.14 -23.06
CA ASN A 24 -27.92 -2.31 -22.10
C ASN A 24 -27.58 -1.52 -20.83
N TYR A 25 -28.30 -0.43 -20.58
CA TYR A 25 -28.14 0.41 -19.39
C TYR A 25 -29.02 -0.05 -18.20
N HIS A 26 -29.78 -1.13 -18.34
CA HIS A 26 -30.54 -1.70 -17.23
C HIS A 26 -29.58 -2.33 -16.21
N VAL A 27 -29.63 -1.87 -14.97
CA VAL A 27 -28.69 -2.30 -13.90
C VAL A 27 -28.97 -3.72 -13.41
N LYS A 28 -30.22 -4.19 -13.53
CA LYS A 28 -30.67 -5.45 -12.91
C LYS A 28 -31.04 -6.56 -13.89
N SER A 29 -31.29 -6.23 -15.15
CA SER A 29 -32.00 -7.13 -16.06
C SER A 29 -31.23 -7.29 -17.36
N ALA A 30 -31.08 -8.54 -17.77
CA ALA A 30 -30.63 -8.87 -19.10
C ALA A 30 -31.76 -8.62 -20.10
N ALA A 31 -31.41 -8.45 -21.37
CA ALA A 31 -32.37 -8.36 -22.45
C ALA A 31 -31.79 -8.92 -23.75
N THR A 32 -32.67 -9.46 -24.58
CA THR A 32 -32.34 -9.82 -25.96
C THR A 32 -32.81 -8.68 -26.86
N VAL A 33 -31.89 -8.10 -27.64
CA VAL A 33 -32.20 -7.03 -28.59
C VAL A 33 -32.03 -7.51 -30.03
N VAL A 34 -32.77 -6.92 -30.96
CA VAL A 34 -32.61 -7.18 -32.40
C VAL A 34 -31.83 -6.04 -33.04
N PHE A 35 -30.74 -6.37 -33.73
CA PHE A 35 -29.93 -5.42 -34.50
C PHE A 35 -29.49 -6.06 -35.82
N ASN A 36 -29.69 -5.40 -36.95
CA ASN A 36 -29.42 -5.95 -38.29
C ASN A 36 -29.98 -7.37 -38.50
N ASN A 37 -31.25 -7.59 -38.11
CA ASN A 37 -31.96 -8.87 -38.17
C ASN A 37 -31.28 -10.03 -37.41
N LYS A 38 -30.43 -9.73 -36.42
CA LYS A 38 -29.85 -10.71 -35.51
C LYS A 38 -30.21 -10.40 -34.06
N HIS A 39 -30.37 -11.46 -33.27
CA HIS A 39 -30.61 -11.36 -31.83
C HIS A 39 -29.30 -11.31 -31.06
N TYR A 40 -29.23 -10.45 -30.05
CA TYR A 40 -28.07 -10.32 -29.16
C TYR A 40 -28.52 -10.29 -27.70
N ASP A 41 -28.01 -11.24 -26.91
CA ASP A 41 -28.23 -11.26 -25.46
C ASP A 41 -27.25 -10.32 -24.76
N LEU A 42 -27.81 -9.25 -24.19
CA LEU A 42 -27.10 -8.23 -23.43
C LEU A 42 -27.34 -8.44 -21.93
N PRO A 43 -26.32 -8.86 -21.16
CA PRO A 43 -26.37 -8.83 -19.70
C PRO A 43 -26.70 -7.42 -19.15
N PRO A 44 -27.14 -7.32 -17.87
CA PRO A 44 -27.34 -6.03 -17.22
C PRO A 44 -26.08 -5.17 -17.31
N TRP A 45 -26.24 -3.86 -17.49
CA TRP A 45 -25.15 -2.88 -17.43
C TRP A 45 -23.94 -3.27 -18.29
N SER A 46 -24.18 -3.59 -19.57
CA SER A 46 -23.14 -4.14 -20.46
C SER A 46 -23.21 -3.58 -21.87
N ILE A 47 -22.08 -3.68 -22.58
CA ILE A 47 -21.97 -3.33 -23.99
C ILE A 47 -21.39 -4.51 -24.74
N SER A 48 -22.04 -4.93 -25.82
CA SER A 48 -21.50 -5.86 -26.81
C SER A 48 -20.83 -5.09 -27.94
N ILE A 49 -19.63 -5.53 -28.36
CA ILE A 49 -18.83 -4.91 -29.41
C ILE A 49 -18.91 -5.78 -30.67
N LEU A 50 -19.37 -5.19 -31.77
CA LEU A 50 -19.52 -5.83 -33.08
C LEU A 50 -18.64 -5.10 -34.11
N PRO A 51 -17.40 -5.55 -34.35
CA PRO A 51 -16.47 -4.88 -35.26
C PRO A 51 -16.87 -4.88 -36.74
N ASP A 52 -17.86 -5.70 -37.10
CA ASP A 52 -18.43 -5.89 -38.44
C ASP A 52 -19.94 -5.60 -38.48
N CYS A 53 -20.51 -5.03 -37.39
CA CYS A 53 -21.95 -4.84 -37.17
C CYS A 53 -22.80 -6.13 -37.25
N ARG A 54 -22.18 -7.31 -37.14
CA ARG A 54 -22.84 -8.62 -37.32
C ARG A 54 -22.45 -9.67 -36.28
N THR A 55 -21.25 -9.59 -35.72
CA THR A 55 -20.65 -10.63 -34.88
C THR A 55 -20.17 -10.01 -33.58
N SER A 56 -20.80 -10.39 -32.46
CA SER A 56 -20.34 -9.94 -31.13
C SER A 56 -19.08 -10.70 -30.75
N VAL A 57 -17.94 -10.02 -30.74
CA VAL A 57 -16.64 -10.61 -30.37
C VAL A 57 -16.34 -10.46 -28.88
N PHE A 58 -16.95 -9.47 -28.23
CA PHE A 58 -16.73 -9.15 -26.84
C PHE A 58 -18.00 -8.56 -26.21
N ASN A 59 -18.20 -8.83 -24.93
CA ASN A 59 -19.18 -8.12 -24.10
C ASN A 59 -18.54 -7.80 -22.75
N THR A 60 -18.73 -6.58 -22.27
CA THR A 60 -18.08 -6.06 -21.05
C THR A 60 -18.42 -6.83 -19.78
N ALA A 61 -19.56 -7.53 -19.73
CA ALA A 61 -19.98 -8.34 -18.59
C ALA A 61 -19.72 -9.85 -18.76
N LYS A 62 -19.34 -10.31 -19.95
CA LYS A 62 -19.05 -11.73 -20.23
C LYS A 62 -17.54 -11.99 -20.07
N VAL A 63 -17.08 -12.05 -18.83
CA VAL A 63 -15.66 -12.30 -18.50
C VAL A 63 -15.29 -13.75 -18.82
N ARG A 64 -14.28 -13.94 -19.68
CA ARG A 64 -13.80 -15.27 -20.13
C ARG A 64 -12.49 -15.71 -19.48
N THR A 65 -11.90 -14.86 -18.65
CA THR A 65 -10.67 -15.14 -17.90
C THR A 65 -10.99 -15.88 -16.60
N GLN A 66 -10.04 -16.69 -16.13
CA GLN A 66 -10.17 -17.36 -14.83
C GLN A 66 -9.83 -16.40 -13.70
N THR A 67 -10.58 -16.47 -12.60
CA THR A 67 -10.28 -15.72 -11.40
C THR A 67 -9.00 -16.25 -10.75
N SER A 68 -8.06 -15.35 -10.51
CA SER A 68 -6.81 -15.63 -9.83
C SER A 68 -6.89 -15.20 -8.36
N VAL A 69 -6.42 -16.05 -7.46
CA VAL A 69 -6.37 -15.80 -6.02
C VAL A 69 -4.92 -15.62 -5.60
N VAL A 70 -4.62 -14.49 -4.98
CA VAL A 70 -3.30 -14.20 -4.42
C VAL A 70 -3.15 -14.92 -3.08
N LYS A 71 -2.01 -15.56 -2.86
CA LYS A 71 -1.60 -16.09 -1.56
C LYS A 71 -0.24 -15.54 -1.17
N MET A 72 -0.06 -15.31 0.13
CA MET A 72 1.21 -14.90 0.71
C MET A 72 1.72 -16.06 1.56
N LEU A 73 2.79 -16.71 1.12
CA LEU A 73 3.35 -17.90 1.75
C LEU A 73 4.57 -17.52 2.57
N HIS A 74 4.65 -17.99 3.82
CA HIS A 74 5.82 -17.74 4.65
C HIS A 74 7.08 -18.38 4.06
N VAL A 75 8.16 -17.61 4.07
CA VAL A 75 9.51 -18.12 3.94
C VAL A 75 9.99 -18.51 5.33
N ASP A 76 10.61 -19.68 5.46
CA ASP A 76 11.30 -20.07 6.69
C ASP A 76 12.60 -19.26 6.84
N SER A 77 12.45 -17.98 7.16
CA SER A 77 13.53 -17.06 7.45
C SER A 77 13.29 -16.48 8.83
N ARG A 78 14.07 -16.93 9.82
CA ARG A 78 14.08 -16.31 11.14
C ARG A 78 15.09 -15.18 11.14
N PHE A 79 14.64 -14.00 11.52
CA PHE A 79 15.52 -12.85 11.73
C PHE A 79 16.11 -12.90 13.15
N SER A 80 17.42 -12.70 13.25
CA SER A 80 18.10 -12.45 14.52
C SER A 80 18.24 -10.94 14.68
N TRP A 81 17.39 -10.35 15.52
CA TRP A 81 17.29 -8.91 15.67
C TRP A 81 18.25 -8.34 16.72
N GLU A 82 18.83 -7.20 16.39
CA GLU A 82 19.48 -6.29 17.34
C GLU A 82 18.72 -4.97 17.35
N THR A 83 18.71 -4.28 18.49
CA THR A 83 17.90 -3.07 18.71
C THR A 83 18.76 -1.93 19.23
N TYR A 84 18.48 -0.73 18.75
CA TYR A 84 18.97 0.55 19.26
C TYR A 84 17.77 1.40 19.66
N ASN A 85 17.77 1.95 20.88
CA ASN A 85 16.76 2.90 21.31
C ASN A 85 17.15 4.30 20.83
N GLU A 86 16.23 5.01 20.20
CA GLU A 86 16.46 6.39 19.81
C GLU A 86 16.82 7.23 21.06
N ASP A 87 18.00 7.83 21.03
CA ASP A 87 18.51 8.58 22.17
C ASP A 87 17.93 9.99 22.22
N LEU A 88 17.07 10.23 23.22
CA LEU A 88 16.41 11.52 23.46
C LEU A 88 17.18 12.45 24.41
N SER A 89 18.28 11.98 25.02
CA SER A 89 19.02 12.75 26.03
C SER A 89 19.70 13.99 25.44
N SER A 90 20.14 13.91 24.18
CA SER A 90 20.91 14.95 23.48
C SER A 90 20.07 15.89 22.60
N LEU A 91 18.74 15.86 22.71
CA LEU A 91 17.82 16.64 21.87
C LEU A 91 18.08 18.16 21.91
N ASP A 92 18.58 18.71 23.03
CA ASP A 92 18.84 20.15 23.15
C ASP A 92 20.21 20.54 22.55
N GLU A 93 21.20 19.66 22.64
CA GLU A 93 22.57 19.93 22.21
C GLU A 93 22.69 20.03 20.68
N ARG A 94 21.81 19.33 19.96
CA ARG A 94 21.77 19.32 18.49
C ARG A 94 20.79 20.33 17.90
N SER A 95 20.05 21.05 18.72
CA SER A 95 19.10 22.04 18.23
C SER A 95 19.83 23.23 17.60
N SER A 96 19.75 23.35 16.27
CA SER A 96 20.44 24.39 15.50
C SER A 96 19.57 25.63 15.26
N ILE A 97 18.26 25.51 15.51
CA ILE A 97 17.27 26.55 15.24
C ILE A 97 16.50 26.82 16.52
N THR A 98 16.40 28.09 16.91
CA THR A 98 15.52 28.53 17.99
C THR A 98 14.67 29.70 17.54
N ALA A 99 13.41 29.76 17.96
CA ALA A 99 12.51 30.87 17.68
C ALA A 99 11.59 31.14 18.87
N THR A 100 11.15 32.39 19.01
CA THR A 100 10.04 32.72 19.90
C THR A 100 8.75 32.45 19.12
N GLY A 101 7.95 31.49 19.60
CA GLY A 101 6.78 31.00 18.88
C GLY A 101 7.02 29.70 18.12
N LEU A 102 5.93 29.11 17.67
CA LEU A 102 5.91 27.87 16.88
C LEU A 102 6.19 28.15 15.40
N LEU A 103 7.11 27.40 14.83
CA LEU A 103 7.40 27.39 13.39
C LEU A 103 6.66 26.24 12.70
N GLU A 104 6.15 26.48 11.50
CA GLU A 104 5.49 25.46 10.68
C GLU A 104 6.49 24.37 10.24
N HIS A 105 6.03 23.12 10.22
CA HIS A 105 6.89 21.95 10.02
C HIS A 105 7.65 21.96 8.69
N LEU A 106 6.96 22.15 7.57
CA LEU A 106 7.57 22.11 6.24
C LEU A 106 8.55 23.26 6.01
N ASN A 107 8.29 24.42 6.62
CA ASN A 107 9.20 25.55 6.56
C ASN A 107 10.54 25.24 7.23
N VAL A 108 10.53 24.45 8.33
CA VAL A 108 11.73 24.05 9.06
C VAL A 108 12.41 22.84 8.42
N THR A 109 11.67 21.77 8.12
CA THR A 109 12.25 20.51 7.62
C THR A 109 12.61 20.55 6.15
N ARG A 110 11.95 21.40 5.35
CA ARG A 110 12.02 21.38 3.88
C ARG A 110 11.76 19.97 3.30
N ASP A 111 10.90 19.20 3.99
CA ASP A 111 10.59 17.80 3.66
C ASP A 111 11.82 16.86 3.65
N ALA A 112 12.90 17.25 4.34
CA ALA A 112 14.12 16.43 4.43
C ALA A 112 13.96 15.21 5.37
N SER A 113 13.01 15.28 6.32
CA SER A 113 12.59 14.19 7.18
C SER A 113 11.10 14.33 7.50
N ASP A 114 10.45 13.20 7.77
CA ASP A 114 9.07 13.16 8.28
C ASP A 114 8.97 13.73 9.71
N TYR A 115 10.09 13.84 10.42
CA TYR A 115 10.17 14.09 11.85
C TYR A 115 10.71 15.48 12.16
N LEU A 116 10.03 16.21 13.04
CA LEU A 116 10.51 17.49 13.60
C LEU A 116 10.26 17.54 15.09
N TRP A 117 11.33 17.73 15.87
CA TRP A 117 11.24 17.97 17.30
C TRP A 117 10.99 19.46 17.58
N TYR A 118 10.00 19.74 18.41
CA TYR A 118 9.71 21.04 19.03
C TYR A 118 10.00 20.93 20.51
N ILE A 119 10.96 21.68 21.01
CA ILE A 119 11.45 21.54 22.38
C ILE A 119 11.36 22.87 23.12
N THR A 120 10.78 22.87 24.31
CA THR A 120 10.74 24.04 25.19
C THR A 120 10.92 23.60 26.64
N SER A 121 11.14 24.58 27.53
CA SER A 121 11.21 24.37 28.96
C SER A 121 10.17 25.23 29.66
N VAL A 122 9.55 24.69 30.70
CA VAL A 122 8.61 25.39 31.55
C VAL A 122 9.07 25.30 33.00
N ASP A 123 9.23 26.45 33.65
CA ASP A 123 9.48 26.50 35.08
C ASP A 123 8.16 26.43 35.85
N ILE A 124 8.15 25.57 36.87
CA ILE A 124 7.01 25.27 37.74
C ILE A 124 7.37 25.68 39.16
N SER A 125 6.55 26.54 39.76
CA SER A 125 6.76 26.99 41.13
C SER A 125 6.69 25.82 42.11
N SER A 126 7.59 25.79 43.10
CA SER A 126 7.54 24.84 44.21
C SER A 126 6.28 25.01 45.09
N SER A 127 5.54 26.12 44.91
CA SER A 127 4.29 26.39 45.61
C SER A 127 3.05 25.78 44.94
N GLU A 128 3.16 25.20 43.74
CA GLU A 128 2.02 24.65 43.01
C GLU A 128 1.29 23.55 43.81
N SER A 129 -0.03 23.66 43.91
CA SER A 129 -0.85 22.77 44.74
C SER A 129 -0.78 21.30 44.32
N PHE A 130 -0.63 21.02 43.02
CA PHE A 130 -0.53 19.65 42.51
C PHE A 130 0.69 18.88 43.03
N LEU A 131 1.77 19.58 43.40
CA LEU A 131 2.96 18.98 44.02
C LEU A 131 2.69 18.48 45.44
N ARG A 132 1.62 18.97 46.08
CA ARG A 132 1.20 18.62 47.46
C ARG A 132 -0.09 17.79 47.50
N GLY A 133 -0.38 17.06 46.42
CA GLY A 133 -1.56 16.20 46.33
C GLY A 133 -2.82 16.89 45.78
N GLY A 134 -2.68 18.09 45.21
CA GLY A 134 -3.73 18.74 44.42
C GLY A 134 -4.03 18.02 43.10
N HIS A 135 -4.90 18.62 42.29
CA HIS A 135 -5.29 18.03 41.00
C HIS A 135 -4.11 18.00 40.03
N LYS A 136 -3.89 16.89 39.33
CA LYS A 136 -2.76 16.76 38.40
C LYS A 136 -2.95 17.67 37.18
N PRO A 137 -1.88 18.33 36.71
CA PRO A 137 -1.95 19.14 35.50
C PRO A 137 -2.13 18.27 34.25
N SER A 138 -2.57 18.90 33.17
CA SER A 138 -2.66 18.29 31.84
C SER A 138 -2.06 19.19 30.77
N ILE A 139 -1.61 18.59 29.67
CA ILE A 139 -1.09 19.30 28.51
C ILE A 139 -2.02 19.11 27.32
N ASN A 140 -2.33 20.20 26.63
CA ASN A 140 -3.03 20.23 25.36
C ASN A 140 -2.07 20.66 24.25
N VAL A 141 -1.99 19.88 23.17
CA VAL A 141 -1.12 20.18 22.02
C VAL A 141 -1.95 20.09 20.76
N GLN A 142 -2.13 21.22 20.08
CA GLN A 142 -2.82 21.27 18.79
C GLN A 142 -1.82 21.29 17.63
N SER A 143 -2.08 20.43 16.63
CA SER A 143 -1.27 20.29 15.43
C SER A 143 -2.15 20.32 14.18
N ALA A 144 -1.68 21.01 13.14
CA ALA A 144 -2.24 20.98 11.79
C ALA A 144 -2.07 19.61 11.10
N GLY A 145 -1.23 18.72 11.66
CA GLY A 145 -1.07 17.34 11.25
C GLY A 145 0.40 16.91 11.12
N HIS A 146 0.69 15.66 10.80
CA HIS A 146 -0.27 14.56 10.71
C HIS A 146 -0.31 13.71 11.98
N ALA A 147 0.72 13.78 12.82
CA ALA A 147 0.73 13.22 14.15
C ALA A 147 1.62 14.03 15.09
N VAL A 148 1.40 13.85 16.38
CA VAL A 148 2.27 14.37 17.44
C VAL A 148 2.49 13.31 18.51
N HIS A 149 3.73 13.15 18.96
CA HIS A 149 4.10 12.40 20.15
C HIS A 149 4.60 13.37 21.23
N VAL A 150 4.10 13.22 22.45
CA VAL A 150 4.39 14.15 23.55
C VAL A 150 5.30 13.48 24.56
N TYR A 151 6.44 14.12 24.84
CA TYR A 151 7.40 13.71 25.84
C TYR A 151 7.60 14.82 26.86
N VAL A 152 7.64 14.47 28.14
CA VAL A 152 7.93 15.40 29.24
C VAL A 152 9.00 14.79 30.14
N ASN A 153 10.09 15.53 30.35
CA ASN A 153 11.27 15.08 31.10
C ASN A 153 11.79 13.72 30.61
N GLY A 154 11.83 13.52 29.29
CA GLY A 154 12.26 12.28 28.65
C GLY A 154 11.25 11.14 28.65
N ASN A 155 10.12 11.28 29.37
CA ASN A 155 9.09 10.24 29.45
C ASN A 155 8.01 10.46 28.39
N PHE A 156 7.66 9.39 27.68
CA PHE A 156 6.54 9.40 26.74
C PHE A 156 5.19 9.50 27.47
N LEU A 157 4.35 10.46 27.06
CA LEU A 157 2.99 10.64 27.61
C LEU A 157 1.91 10.04 26.71
N GLY A 158 2.03 10.19 25.40
CA GLY A 158 0.99 9.77 24.47
C GLY A 158 1.13 10.36 23.08
N SER A 159 0.19 10.01 22.20
CA SER A 159 0.20 10.44 20.80
C SER A 159 -1.19 10.79 20.31
N ALA A 160 -1.26 11.69 19.33
CA ALA A 160 -2.48 11.98 18.59
C ALA A 160 -2.19 11.94 17.09
N PHE A 161 -3.17 11.48 16.31
CA PHE A 161 -3.05 11.30 14.86
C PHE A 161 -4.23 11.95 14.15
N GLY A 162 -3.96 12.57 13.02
CA GLY A 162 -4.97 12.93 12.04
C GLY A 162 -5.42 11.74 11.21
N THR A 163 -6.40 11.98 10.36
CA THR A 163 -6.88 11.09 9.31
C THR A 163 -6.71 11.76 7.95
N ARG A 164 -6.87 11.00 6.87
CA ARG A 164 -6.84 11.58 5.51
C ARG A 164 -7.87 12.70 5.29
N LYS A 165 -9.02 12.65 5.99
CA LYS A 165 -10.07 13.68 5.88
C LYS A 165 -9.82 14.84 6.84
N GLN A 166 -9.52 14.52 8.10
CA GLN A 166 -9.24 15.48 9.16
C GLN A 166 -7.76 15.36 9.55
N ARG A 167 -6.89 16.14 8.90
CA ARG A 167 -5.43 16.03 9.06
C ARG A 167 -4.92 16.55 10.39
N SER A 168 -5.59 17.56 10.94
CA SER A 168 -5.23 18.10 12.25
C SER A 168 -5.58 17.12 13.36
N CYS A 169 -4.82 17.21 14.45
CA CYS A 169 -5.03 16.41 15.63
C CYS A 169 -4.73 17.22 16.89
N ILE A 170 -5.38 16.83 17.99
CA ILE A 170 -5.20 17.45 19.30
C ILE A 170 -4.83 16.33 20.27
N PHE A 171 -3.70 16.48 20.95
CA PHE A 171 -3.37 15.65 22.11
C PHE A 171 -3.85 16.35 23.37
N ASN A 172 -4.51 15.60 24.25
CA ASN A 172 -4.84 16.04 25.61
C ASN A 172 -4.55 14.88 26.56
N GLY A 173 -3.69 15.11 27.56
CA GLY A 173 -3.36 14.07 28.53
C GLY A 173 -2.79 14.63 29.83
N PRO A 174 -2.89 13.86 30.93
CA PRO A 174 -2.27 14.23 32.20
C PRO A 174 -0.76 14.29 32.06
N VAL A 175 -0.11 15.22 32.76
CA VAL A 175 1.34 15.39 32.77
C VAL A 175 1.87 15.34 34.20
N ASN A 176 3.01 14.68 34.39
CA ASN A 176 3.73 14.69 35.65
C ASN A 176 4.85 15.73 35.55
N LEU A 177 4.70 16.84 36.27
CA LEU A 177 5.68 17.91 36.36
C LEU A 177 6.32 17.90 37.76
N HIS A 178 7.55 18.37 37.88
CA HIS A 178 8.23 18.60 39.15
C HIS A 178 8.47 20.10 39.37
N ALA A 179 8.83 20.50 40.59
CA ALA A 179 9.26 21.87 40.85
C ALA A 179 10.51 22.22 40.02
N GLY A 180 10.60 23.47 39.57
CA GLY A 180 11.66 23.97 38.71
C GLY A 180 11.43 23.69 37.22
N ALA A 181 12.53 23.60 36.47
CA ALA A 181 12.50 23.46 35.02
C ALA A 181 12.05 22.07 34.56
N ASN A 182 11.00 22.01 33.75
CA ASN A 182 10.51 20.79 33.10
C ASN A 182 10.69 20.92 31.59
N LYS A 183 11.30 19.92 30.97
CA LYS A 183 11.50 19.86 29.52
C LYS A 183 10.29 19.24 28.85
N ILE A 184 9.74 19.94 27.86
CA ILE A 184 8.66 19.46 26.99
C ILE A 184 9.26 19.27 25.59
N ALA A 185 9.22 18.04 25.09
CA ALA A 185 9.67 17.69 23.75
C ALA A 185 8.50 17.08 22.97
N LEU A 186 8.13 17.70 21.86
CA LEU A 186 7.02 17.28 21.02
C LEU A 186 7.59 16.82 19.67
N LEU A 187 7.35 15.57 19.31
CA LEU A 187 7.74 15.04 18.01
C LEU A 187 6.56 15.19 17.05
N SER A 188 6.68 16.13 16.12
CA SER A 188 5.74 16.29 15.01
C SER A 188 6.11 15.34 13.88
N VAL A 189 5.09 14.71 13.27
CA VAL A 189 5.28 13.75 12.17
C VAL A 189 4.40 14.10 10.98
N THR A 190 4.99 14.09 9.78
CA THR A 190 4.26 14.14 8.51
C THR A 190 4.17 12.74 7.88
N VAL A 191 3.12 12.48 7.09
CA VAL A 191 2.89 11.16 6.45
C VAL A 191 2.55 11.40 4.98
N GLY A 192 3.55 11.93 4.27
CA GLY A 192 3.37 12.52 2.94
C GLY A 192 2.68 13.89 2.98
N LEU A 193 2.79 14.62 1.86
CA LEU A 193 2.24 15.97 1.72
C LEU A 193 0.92 15.96 0.93
N PRO A 194 0.06 16.97 1.12
CA PRO A 194 -1.14 17.14 0.31
C PRO A 194 -0.81 17.18 -1.18
N ASN A 195 -1.63 16.51 -1.99
CA ASN A 195 -1.42 16.40 -3.44
C ASN A 195 -2.68 16.72 -4.27
N ALA A 196 -3.74 17.18 -3.63
CA ALA A 196 -4.99 17.60 -4.27
C ALA A 196 -5.80 18.52 -3.35
N GLY A 197 -6.49 19.50 -3.94
CA GLY A 197 -7.25 20.53 -3.22
C GLY A 197 -7.08 21.90 -3.87
N ARG A 198 -7.89 22.88 -3.49
CA ARG A 198 -7.61 24.27 -3.86
C ARG A 198 -6.56 24.81 -2.90
N HIS A 199 -5.49 25.40 -3.44
CA HIS A 199 -4.38 25.95 -2.65
C HIS A 199 -3.81 24.97 -1.62
N TYR A 200 -3.68 23.69 -1.98
CA TYR A 200 -3.17 22.69 -1.03
C TYR A 200 -1.70 22.93 -0.65
N GLU A 201 -0.97 23.69 -1.47
CA GLU A 201 0.39 24.16 -1.22
C GLU A 201 0.49 25.13 -0.03
N THR A 202 -0.61 25.77 0.39
CA THR A 202 -0.64 26.69 1.55
C THR A 202 -1.10 26.00 2.83
N TRP A 203 -1.37 24.69 2.79
CA TRP A 203 -1.85 23.97 3.96
C TRP A 203 -0.69 23.64 4.90
N GLU A 204 -0.77 24.16 6.11
CA GLU A 204 0.24 23.95 7.15
C GLU A 204 0.30 22.49 7.64
N ALA A 205 1.47 22.11 8.13
CA ALA A 205 1.70 20.89 8.88
C ALA A 205 2.46 21.18 10.19
N GLY A 206 2.41 20.20 11.08
CA GLY A 206 3.04 20.21 12.39
C GLY A 206 2.31 20.99 13.46
N ILE A 207 3.05 21.39 14.49
CA ILE A 207 2.47 21.95 15.71
C ILE A 207 2.35 23.46 15.49
N THR A 208 1.17 23.89 15.06
CA THR A 208 0.84 25.32 14.83
C THR A 208 0.14 25.95 16.03
N GLY A 209 -0.11 25.16 17.08
CA GLY A 209 -0.65 25.61 18.35
C GLY A 209 -2.18 25.71 18.38
N PRO A 210 -2.74 26.05 19.56
CA PRO A 210 -2.01 26.39 20.78
C PRO A 210 -1.38 25.18 21.50
N VAL A 211 -0.42 25.44 22.38
CA VAL A 211 0.15 24.47 23.33
C VAL A 211 -0.10 24.96 24.76
N LEU A 212 -1.02 24.32 25.48
CA LEU A 212 -1.53 24.80 26.77
C LEU A 212 -1.23 23.81 27.90
N LEU A 213 -0.81 24.32 29.05
CA LEU A 213 -0.78 23.59 30.32
C LEU A 213 -1.98 24.02 31.18
N HIS A 214 -2.77 23.05 31.62
CA HIS A 214 -3.92 23.27 32.50
C HIS A 214 -3.66 22.69 33.90
N GLY A 215 -4.43 23.16 34.87
CA GLY A 215 -4.37 22.66 36.25
C GLY A 215 -3.24 23.26 37.10
N LEU A 216 -2.70 24.41 36.71
CA LEU A 216 -1.80 25.22 37.53
C LEU A 216 -2.61 26.21 38.39
N ASP A 217 -2.08 26.61 39.53
CA ASP A 217 -2.78 27.46 40.52
C ASP A 217 -3.17 28.84 39.97
N HIS A 218 -2.35 29.40 39.07
CA HIS A 218 -2.57 30.70 38.45
C HIS A 218 -3.41 30.64 37.15
N GLY A 219 -4.02 29.49 36.86
CA GLY A 219 -4.76 29.25 35.62
C GLY A 219 -3.91 28.63 34.51
N PRO A 220 -4.48 28.45 33.31
CA PRO A 220 -3.78 27.80 32.22
C PRO A 220 -2.59 28.63 31.74
N LYS A 221 -1.46 27.97 31.47
CA LYS A 221 -0.25 28.58 30.93
C LYS A 221 -0.12 28.24 29.46
N ASP A 222 -0.11 29.27 28.62
CA ASP A 222 0.10 29.13 27.17
C ASP A 222 1.60 29.13 26.85
N LEU A 223 2.08 28.05 26.23
CA LEU A 223 3.46 27.85 25.83
C LEU A 223 3.69 28.17 24.34
N THR A 224 2.64 28.55 23.59
CA THR A 224 2.70 28.80 22.14
C THR A 224 3.76 29.82 21.78
N HIS A 225 3.89 30.88 22.58
CA HIS A 225 4.83 31.97 22.37
C HIS A 225 6.14 31.84 23.17
N ASN A 226 6.41 30.67 23.77
CA ASN A 226 7.69 30.42 24.42
C ASN A 226 8.85 30.44 23.41
N LYS A 227 10.07 30.47 23.92
CA LYS A 227 11.24 30.08 23.14
C LYS A 227 11.19 28.57 22.88
N TRP A 228 11.18 28.21 21.60
CA TRP A 228 11.23 26.83 21.11
C TRP A 228 12.55 26.57 20.41
N SER A 229 13.11 25.40 20.65
CA SER A 229 14.25 24.82 19.97
C SER A 229 13.78 23.71 19.02
N TYR A 230 14.42 23.60 17.86
CA TYR A 230 14.00 22.69 16.80
C TYR A 230 15.13 21.75 16.39
N GLN A 231 14.80 20.48 16.16
CA GLN A 231 15.70 19.49 15.57
C GLN A 231 14.98 18.75 14.43
N VAL A 232 15.50 18.89 13.22
CA VAL A 232 15.02 18.17 12.03
C VAL A 232 15.51 16.72 12.09
N GLY A 233 14.58 15.78 11.92
CA GLY A 233 14.87 14.36 11.85
C GLY A 233 15.25 13.69 13.16
N LEU A 234 15.54 12.40 13.03
CA LEU A 234 15.96 11.52 14.12
C LEU A 234 17.49 11.41 14.18
N LYS A 235 18.04 11.10 15.34
CA LYS A 235 19.47 10.78 15.51
C LYS A 235 19.86 9.59 14.65
N GLY A 236 19.04 8.54 14.58
CA GLY A 236 19.28 7.40 13.68
C GLY A 236 19.31 7.77 12.20
N GLU A 237 18.55 8.80 11.78
CA GLU A 237 18.63 9.37 10.43
C GLU A 237 19.94 10.16 10.26
N ALA A 238 20.31 10.99 11.23
CA ALA A 238 21.52 11.81 11.18
C ALA A 238 22.82 10.99 11.09
N VAL A 239 22.85 9.79 11.68
CA VAL A 239 23.98 8.83 11.56
C VAL A 239 23.76 7.78 10.47
N ASN A 240 22.72 7.92 9.64
CA ASN A 240 22.42 7.06 8.50
C ASN A 240 22.35 5.55 8.83
N LEU A 241 21.67 5.15 9.91
CA LEU A 241 21.61 3.73 10.35
C LEU A 241 21.07 2.75 9.29
N ALA A 242 20.33 3.25 8.29
CA ALA A 242 19.87 2.44 7.17
C ALA A 242 21.02 1.94 6.26
N LEU A 243 22.15 2.66 6.19
CA LEU A 243 23.25 2.34 5.30
C LEU A 243 24.13 1.21 5.86
N PRO A 244 24.48 0.19 5.05
CA PRO A 244 25.29 -0.93 5.52
C PRO A 244 26.65 -0.56 6.13
N ASN A 245 27.26 0.55 5.71
CA ASN A 245 28.57 0.99 6.20
C ASN A 245 28.46 1.79 7.50
N GLU A 246 27.31 2.42 7.77
CA GLU A 246 27.10 3.31 8.92
C GLU A 246 26.31 2.63 10.03
N VAL A 247 25.74 1.45 9.78
CA VAL A 247 24.92 0.71 10.74
C VAL A 247 25.66 0.40 12.04
N SER A 248 27.01 0.37 12.07
CA SER A 248 27.80 0.13 13.29
C SER A 248 28.12 1.39 14.10
N SER A 249 27.58 2.56 13.73
CA SER A 249 27.85 3.84 14.39
C SER A 249 27.20 4.00 15.78
N VAL A 250 26.39 3.03 16.20
CA VAL A 250 25.70 3.01 17.50
C VAL A 250 25.85 1.66 18.18
N ASP A 251 25.67 1.65 19.49
CA ASP A 251 25.70 0.44 20.30
C ASP A 251 24.38 -0.32 20.17
N TRP A 252 24.40 -1.36 19.33
CA TRP A 252 23.27 -2.27 19.18
C TRP A 252 23.24 -3.27 20.32
N VAL A 253 22.04 -3.51 20.85
CA VAL A 253 21.84 -4.50 21.89
C VAL A 253 21.10 -5.67 21.29
N GLN A 254 21.64 -6.87 21.49
CA GLN A 254 20.94 -8.09 21.12
C GLN A 254 19.69 -8.22 22.01
N ASP A 255 18.53 -8.26 21.37
CA ASP A 255 17.26 -8.16 22.09
C ASP A 255 17.03 -9.43 22.93
N SER A 256 17.09 -9.32 24.26
CA SER A 256 16.77 -10.43 25.15
C SER A 256 15.27 -10.44 25.47
N LEU A 257 14.72 -11.61 25.83
CA LEU A 257 13.30 -11.77 26.19
C LEU A 257 12.82 -10.83 27.31
N ALA A 258 13.74 -10.19 28.05
CA ALA A 258 13.46 -9.23 29.11
C ALA A 258 13.21 -7.78 28.60
N ILE A 259 13.53 -7.45 27.35
CA ILE A 259 13.39 -6.10 26.76
C ILE A 259 12.08 -5.99 25.94
N ARG A 260 11.06 -6.77 26.32
CA ARG A 260 9.70 -6.76 25.72
C ARG A 260 8.89 -5.48 26.00
N SER A 261 9.53 -4.37 26.37
CA SER A 261 8.80 -3.12 26.47
C SER A 261 8.42 -2.66 25.07
N ARG A 262 7.13 -2.39 24.86
CA ARG A 262 6.60 -1.70 23.66
C ARG A 262 7.00 -0.22 23.67
N SER A 263 8.25 0.07 24.03
CA SER A 263 8.77 1.43 23.98
C SER A 263 8.88 1.86 22.52
N GLN A 264 8.70 3.16 22.34
CA GLN A 264 8.64 3.82 21.04
C GLN A 264 10.02 4.24 20.57
N LEU A 265 10.09 4.68 19.30
CA LEU A 265 11.31 5.19 18.66
C LEU A 265 12.48 4.21 18.80
N LYS A 266 12.34 3.02 18.21
CA LYS A 266 13.36 1.98 18.18
C LYS A 266 13.85 1.75 16.77
N TRP A 267 15.14 1.49 16.63
CA TRP A 267 15.72 0.95 15.41
C TRP A 267 16.00 -0.52 15.62
N HIS A 268 15.64 -1.33 14.65
CA HIS A 268 15.92 -2.76 14.62
C HIS A 268 16.73 -3.09 13.38
N LYS A 269 17.70 -3.99 13.50
CA LYS A 269 18.41 -4.54 12.35
C LYS A 269 18.50 -6.05 12.42
N ALA A 270 18.57 -6.68 11.25
CA ALA A 270 18.89 -8.10 11.11
C ALA A 270 19.57 -8.36 9.77
N TYR A 271 20.17 -9.53 9.63
CA TYR A 271 20.71 -10.03 8.36
C TYR A 271 19.95 -11.27 7.91
N PHE A 272 19.72 -11.40 6.60
CA PHE A 272 19.05 -12.56 6.02
C PHE A 272 19.58 -12.93 4.64
N ASN A 273 19.36 -14.18 4.24
CA ASN A 273 19.67 -14.65 2.89
C ASN A 273 18.44 -14.51 1.98
N ALA A 274 18.66 -14.25 0.69
CA ALA A 274 17.55 -14.16 -0.25
C ALA A 274 16.86 -15.53 -0.37
N PRO A 275 15.52 -15.60 -0.31
CA PRO A 275 14.81 -16.84 -0.52
C PRO A 275 14.94 -17.32 -1.96
N GLU A 276 14.93 -18.63 -2.17
CA GLU A 276 14.96 -19.21 -3.51
C GLU A 276 13.74 -18.80 -4.38
N GLY A 277 13.79 -19.09 -5.67
CA GLY A 277 12.70 -18.84 -6.62
C GLY A 277 12.67 -17.42 -7.19
N ASN A 278 11.62 -17.12 -7.95
CA ASN A 278 11.43 -15.84 -8.66
C ASN A 278 10.16 -15.09 -8.26
N GLU A 279 9.39 -15.63 -7.31
CA GLU A 279 8.11 -15.06 -6.88
C GLU A 279 8.32 -13.70 -6.19
N PRO A 280 7.45 -12.70 -6.39
CA PRO A 280 7.56 -11.43 -5.68
C PRO A 280 7.59 -11.61 -4.16
N LEU A 281 8.35 -10.77 -3.47
CA LEU A 281 8.54 -10.86 -2.02
C LEU A 281 7.84 -9.71 -1.29
N ALA A 282 7.45 -9.95 -0.05
CA ALA A 282 6.99 -8.90 0.85
C ALA A 282 7.35 -9.20 2.30
N LEU A 283 7.44 -8.17 3.14
CA LEU A 283 7.50 -8.31 4.58
C LEU A 283 6.09 -8.31 5.17
N ASP A 284 5.84 -9.22 6.11
CA ASP A 284 4.71 -9.15 7.02
C ASP A 284 5.08 -8.30 8.23
N LEU A 285 4.45 -7.13 8.36
CA LEU A 285 4.70 -6.19 9.46
C LEU A 285 3.50 -6.11 10.42
N GLU A 286 2.58 -7.07 10.41
CA GLU A 286 1.39 -7.09 11.27
C GLU A 286 1.71 -6.95 12.77
N SER A 287 2.89 -7.41 13.21
CA SER A 287 3.33 -7.32 14.61
C SER A 287 3.92 -5.96 15.00
N MET A 288 4.02 -5.03 14.07
CA MET A 288 4.67 -3.73 14.23
C MET A 288 3.64 -2.61 14.38
N GLY A 289 4.09 -1.38 14.59
CA GLY A 289 3.24 -0.20 14.77
C GLY A 289 3.25 0.70 13.53
N LYS A 290 4.22 1.60 13.45
CA LYS A 290 4.43 2.53 12.33
C LYS A 290 5.92 2.80 12.19
N GLY A 291 6.37 3.11 10.99
CA GLY A 291 7.73 3.61 10.80
C GLY A 291 8.20 3.40 9.38
N GLN A 292 9.47 3.06 9.22
CA GLN A 292 10.12 2.94 7.92
C GLN A 292 11.00 1.69 7.85
N VAL A 293 11.15 1.13 6.64
CA VAL A 293 11.97 -0.05 6.42
C VAL A 293 12.95 0.18 5.28
N TRP A 294 14.17 -0.32 5.46
CA TRP A 294 15.22 -0.33 4.45
C TRP A 294 15.75 -1.75 4.24
N ILE A 295 16.09 -2.04 2.99
CA ILE A 295 16.78 -3.26 2.57
C ILE A 295 18.08 -2.84 1.88
N ASN A 296 19.22 -3.23 2.44
CA ASN A 296 20.55 -2.88 1.92
C ASN A 296 20.73 -1.37 1.68
N GLY A 297 20.23 -0.52 2.58
CA GLY A 297 20.26 0.94 2.46
C GLY A 297 19.18 1.56 1.56
N GLN A 298 18.40 0.76 0.84
CA GLN A 298 17.31 1.23 0.00
C GLN A 298 16.01 1.24 0.78
N SER A 299 15.34 2.39 0.87
CA SER A 299 14.04 2.49 1.53
C SER A 299 12.98 1.74 0.72
N ILE A 300 12.27 0.80 1.36
CA ILE A 300 11.06 0.18 0.78
C ILE A 300 9.79 0.97 1.14
N GLY A 301 9.94 2.06 1.89
CA GLY A 301 8.89 3.01 2.25
C GLY A 301 8.43 2.94 3.70
N ARG A 302 7.39 3.73 3.98
CA ARG A 302 6.71 3.80 5.28
C ARG A 302 5.81 2.59 5.48
N TYR A 303 5.73 2.09 6.70
CA TYR A 303 4.70 1.15 7.14
C TYR A 303 3.83 1.74 8.24
N TRP A 304 2.58 1.30 8.31
CA TRP A 304 1.65 1.72 9.34
C TRP A 304 0.52 0.71 9.52
N MET A 305 0.46 0.06 10.68
CA MET A 305 -0.59 -0.88 11.09
C MET A 305 -1.87 -0.16 11.54
N ALA A 306 -2.31 0.85 10.78
CA ALA A 306 -3.62 1.46 10.96
C ALA A 306 -4.70 0.53 10.37
N TYR A 307 -5.79 0.32 11.09
CA TYR A 307 -6.87 -0.58 10.67
C TYR A 307 -7.85 0.12 9.73
N ALA A 308 -8.24 -0.57 8.66
CA ALA A 308 -9.15 -0.04 7.65
C ALA A 308 -10.57 0.05 8.21
N ALA A 309 -11.12 1.27 8.17
CA ALA A 309 -12.53 1.54 8.38
C ALA A 309 -13.25 1.71 7.03
N GLY A 310 -14.53 1.36 6.98
CA GLY A 310 -15.35 1.47 5.77
C GLY A 310 -16.52 0.51 5.77
N ASP A 311 -17.15 0.38 4.61
CA ASP A 311 -18.18 -0.62 4.35
C ASP A 311 -17.66 -1.63 3.32
N CYS A 312 -17.38 -2.85 3.78
CA CYS A 312 -16.92 -3.95 2.95
C CYS A 312 -18.05 -4.95 2.63
N SER A 313 -19.26 -4.43 2.40
CA SER A 313 -20.39 -5.20 1.91
C SER A 313 -20.14 -5.78 0.51
N SER A 314 -20.86 -6.85 0.17
CA SER A 314 -20.78 -7.46 -1.16
C SER A 314 -21.23 -6.46 -2.23
N CYS A 315 -20.50 -6.40 -3.34
CA CYS A 315 -20.83 -5.49 -4.44
C CYS A 315 -21.08 -6.23 -5.77
N SER A 316 -21.75 -5.54 -6.69
CA SER A 316 -21.95 -5.98 -8.08
C SER A 316 -21.24 -5.06 -9.06
N TYR A 317 -20.81 -5.59 -10.21
CA TYR A 317 -20.29 -4.80 -11.32
C TYR A 317 -21.34 -3.84 -11.90
N SER A 318 -22.63 -4.19 -11.80
CA SER A 318 -23.70 -3.44 -12.44
C SER A 318 -24.02 -2.12 -11.74
N GLY A 319 -24.34 -1.10 -12.54
CA GLY A 319 -24.69 0.25 -12.09
C GLY A 319 -23.48 1.14 -11.81
N THR A 320 -23.73 2.44 -11.65
CA THR A 320 -22.68 3.46 -11.49
C THR A 320 -21.70 3.09 -10.37
N PHE A 321 -20.42 3.02 -10.72
CA PHE A 321 -19.35 2.76 -9.77
C PHE A 321 -19.02 4.03 -8.97
N LYS A 322 -18.79 3.86 -7.67
CA LYS A 322 -18.17 4.86 -6.80
C LYS A 322 -17.02 4.17 -6.04
N PRO A 323 -15.93 4.88 -5.68
CA PRO A 323 -14.79 4.25 -5.00
C PRO A 323 -15.15 3.44 -3.74
N ALA A 324 -16.18 3.86 -3.00
CA ALA A 324 -16.65 3.16 -1.80
C ALA A 324 -17.53 1.93 -2.07
N LYS A 325 -17.87 1.60 -3.33
CA LYS A 325 -18.86 0.56 -3.67
C LYS A 325 -18.36 -0.86 -3.40
N CYS A 326 -17.06 -1.11 -3.58
CA CYS A 326 -16.46 -2.45 -3.55
C CYS A 326 -15.20 -2.44 -2.67
N GLN A 327 -15.32 -1.93 -1.43
CA GLN A 327 -14.19 -1.92 -0.51
C GLN A 327 -13.95 -3.33 0.05
N LEU A 328 -12.70 -3.64 0.37
CA LEU A 328 -12.28 -4.92 0.96
C LEU A 328 -11.29 -4.63 2.10
N GLY A 329 -11.15 -5.58 3.03
CA GLY A 329 -10.14 -5.51 4.10
C GLY A 329 -10.55 -4.67 5.32
N CYS A 330 -11.82 -4.34 5.49
CA CYS A 330 -12.31 -3.67 6.71
C CYS A 330 -11.96 -4.48 7.96
N GLY A 331 -11.52 -3.81 9.03
CA GLY A 331 -11.09 -4.47 10.27
C GLY A 331 -9.73 -5.19 10.17
N GLN A 332 -9.00 -5.03 9.06
CA GLN A 332 -7.61 -5.48 8.89
C GLN A 332 -6.68 -4.27 8.77
N PRO A 333 -5.35 -4.44 8.94
CA PRO A 333 -4.40 -3.39 8.62
C PRO A 333 -4.59 -2.90 7.18
N THR A 334 -4.68 -1.58 7.00
CA THR A 334 -4.82 -0.89 5.71
C THR A 334 -3.78 -1.33 4.69
N GLN A 335 -2.58 -1.65 5.15
CA GLN A 335 -1.57 -2.38 4.41
C GLN A 335 -0.78 -3.25 5.40
N ARG A 336 -0.83 -4.57 5.23
CA ARG A 336 -0.08 -5.53 6.06
C ARG A 336 1.27 -5.89 5.44
N TRP A 337 1.28 -6.06 4.12
CA TRP A 337 2.44 -6.58 3.38
C TRP A 337 3.17 -5.47 2.63
N TYR A 338 4.48 -5.41 2.80
CA TYR A 338 5.35 -4.39 2.21
C TYR A 338 6.30 -5.02 1.21
N HIS A 339 6.18 -4.60 -0.05
CA HIS A 339 6.91 -5.21 -1.16
C HIS A 339 8.42 -5.07 -0.98
N VAL A 340 9.14 -6.18 -1.19
CA VAL A 340 10.60 -6.23 -1.23
C VAL A 340 11.03 -6.60 -2.66
N PRO A 341 11.61 -5.66 -3.42
CA PRO A 341 12.08 -5.95 -4.77
C PRO A 341 13.21 -6.99 -4.76
N ARG A 342 13.05 -8.08 -5.53
CA ARG A 342 14.09 -9.11 -5.62
C ARG A 342 15.43 -8.58 -6.13
N SER A 343 15.40 -7.59 -7.03
CA SER A 343 16.60 -6.96 -7.58
C SER A 343 17.43 -6.20 -6.53
N TRP A 344 16.88 -5.92 -5.36
CA TRP A 344 17.60 -5.26 -4.26
C TRP A 344 18.30 -6.26 -3.34
N LEU A 345 18.09 -7.56 -3.54
CA LEU A 345 18.67 -8.61 -2.72
C LEU A 345 19.94 -9.17 -3.35
N LYS A 346 20.95 -9.33 -2.50
CA LYS A 346 22.12 -10.18 -2.71
C LYS A 346 21.76 -11.62 -2.34
N PRO A 347 22.50 -12.64 -2.80
CA PRO A 347 22.24 -14.03 -2.41
C PRO A 347 22.25 -14.24 -0.88
N THR A 348 23.18 -13.59 -0.18
CA THR A 348 23.37 -13.73 1.27
C THR A 348 23.65 -12.39 1.94
N LYS A 349 23.49 -12.34 3.27
CA LYS A 349 23.85 -11.19 4.12
C LYS A 349 23.18 -9.87 3.69
N ASN A 350 21.90 -9.94 3.35
CA ASN A 350 21.09 -8.74 3.15
C ASN A 350 20.81 -8.10 4.50
N LEU A 351 21.07 -6.79 4.61
CA LEU A 351 20.72 -6.01 5.78
C LEU A 351 19.27 -5.57 5.66
N ILE A 352 18.48 -5.82 6.71
CA ILE A 352 17.19 -5.16 6.93
C ILE A 352 17.33 -4.22 8.13
N VAL A 353 16.86 -2.98 7.97
CA VAL A 353 16.74 -2.00 9.05
C VAL A 353 15.29 -1.55 9.13
N VAL A 354 14.73 -1.52 10.33
CA VAL A 354 13.37 -1.10 10.61
C VAL A 354 13.41 -0.02 11.68
N PHE A 355 12.94 1.18 11.36
CA PHE A 355 12.60 2.17 12.37
C PHE A 355 11.16 1.94 12.80
N GLU A 356 10.92 1.75 14.10
CA GLU A 356 9.63 1.54 14.75
C GLU A 356 9.28 2.73 15.65
N GLU A 357 8.30 3.51 15.22
CA GLU A 357 7.84 4.75 15.83
C GLU A 357 6.91 4.51 17.03
N LEU A 358 5.99 3.54 16.96
CA LEU A 358 4.90 3.36 17.95
C LEU A 358 5.11 2.21 18.91
N GLY A 359 6.05 1.32 18.60
CA GLY A 359 6.34 0.11 19.35
C GLY A 359 5.71 -1.12 18.67
N GLY A 360 6.54 -2.15 18.50
CA GLY A 360 6.20 -3.36 17.77
C GLY A 360 7.00 -4.56 18.28
N ASN A 361 6.67 -5.74 17.79
CA ASN A 361 7.45 -6.95 18.05
C ASN A 361 8.19 -7.41 16.78
N PRO A 362 9.49 -7.12 16.65
CA PRO A 362 10.25 -7.45 15.43
C PRO A 362 10.40 -8.96 15.22
N TRP A 363 10.35 -9.78 16.28
CA TRP A 363 10.49 -11.25 16.20
C TRP A 363 9.39 -11.94 15.41
N LYS A 364 8.25 -11.26 15.21
CA LYS A 364 7.12 -11.75 14.43
C LYS A 364 7.12 -11.24 12.98
N ILE A 365 8.06 -10.37 12.61
CA ILE A 365 8.27 -9.98 11.22
C ILE A 365 8.70 -11.23 10.44
N SER A 366 8.13 -11.42 9.26
CA SER A 366 8.48 -12.53 8.38
C SER A 366 8.55 -12.09 6.92
N LEU A 367 9.37 -12.78 6.14
CA LEU A 367 9.42 -12.62 4.69
C LEU A 367 8.40 -13.58 4.05
N LEU A 368 7.66 -13.09 3.06
CA LEU A 368 6.62 -13.83 2.36
C LEU A 368 6.91 -13.88 0.86
N LYS A 369 6.51 -14.98 0.22
CA LYS A 369 6.40 -15.12 -1.23
C LYS A 369 4.96 -14.90 -1.68
N ARG A 370 4.76 -14.03 -2.67
CA ARG A 370 3.47 -13.82 -3.32
C ARG A 370 3.27 -14.84 -4.44
N THR A 371 2.33 -15.76 -4.28
CA THR A 371 1.91 -16.70 -5.32
C THR A 371 0.52 -16.36 -5.83
N VAL A 372 0.24 -16.73 -7.08
CA VAL A 372 -1.06 -16.57 -7.72
C VAL A 372 -1.57 -17.96 -8.08
N HIS A 373 -2.71 -18.34 -7.53
CA HIS A 373 -3.38 -19.60 -7.83
C HIS A 373 -4.65 -19.32 -8.62
N THR A 374 -4.80 -19.94 -9.78
CA THR A 374 -6.10 -20.02 -10.46
C THR A 374 -6.98 -21.01 -9.71
N ALA A 375 -8.15 -20.55 -9.23
CA ALA A 375 -9.12 -21.48 -8.69
C ALA A 375 -9.56 -22.42 -9.82
N ALA A 376 -9.31 -23.72 -9.69
CA ALA A 376 -9.80 -24.71 -10.64
C ALA A 376 -11.34 -24.68 -10.60
N VAL A 377 -11.94 -24.02 -11.59
CA VAL A 377 -13.39 -24.11 -11.77
C VAL A 377 -13.69 -25.55 -12.17
N ARG A 378 -14.22 -26.36 -11.25
CA ARG A 378 -14.95 -27.58 -11.60
C ARG A 378 -16.16 -27.16 -12.44
N ARG A 379 -15.96 -26.96 -13.75
CA ARG A 379 -17.08 -26.87 -14.68
C ARG A 379 -17.64 -28.29 -14.80
N TYR A 380 -18.76 -28.54 -14.14
CA TYR A 380 -19.68 -29.58 -14.57
C TYR A 380 -20.18 -29.17 -15.96
N TRP A 381 -19.47 -29.59 -17.00
CA TRP A 381 -20.07 -29.72 -18.32
C TRP A 381 -20.84 -31.03 -18.27
N MET A 382 -22.17 -30.97 -18.30
CA MET A 382 -22.94 -32.04 -18.92
C MET A 382 -22.58 -31.98 -20.41
N ALA A 383 -21.52 -32.70 -20.79
CA ALA A 383 -21.23 -32.97 -22.18
C ALA A 383 -22.25 -34.01 -22.63
N TYR A 384 -23.18 -33.60 -23.50
CA TYR A 384 -23.79 -34.55 -24.41
C TYR A 384 -22.65 -35.19 -25.22
N ALA A 385 -22.55 -36.50 -25.08
CA ALA A 385 -21.51 -37.31 -25.69
C ALA A 385 -21.57 -37.23 -27.22
N ALA A 386 -20.41 -37.00 -27.83
CA ALA A 386 -20.08 -37.53 -29.15
C ALA A 386 -18.57 -37.69 -29.26
N GLY A 387 -18.09 -38.94 -29.32
CA GLY A 387 -16.79 -39.28 -29.92
C GLY A 387 -15.59 -39.47 -28.98
N ASP A 388 -15.52 -40.66 -28.38
CA ASP A 388 -14.37 -41.53 -28.11
C ASP A 388 -12.97 -40.94 -27.74
N CYS A 389 -12.60 -41.14 -26.48
CA CYS A 389 -11.22 -41.33 -26.03
C CYS A 389 -11.22 -42.40 -24.93
N SER A 390 -11.45 -43.64 -25.34
CA SER A 390 -11.37 -44.81 -24.48
C SER A 390 -9.95 -45.39 -24.50
N SER A 391 -9.24 -45.29 -23.36
CA SER A 391 -8.52 -46.39 -22.68
C SER A 391 -7.38 -45.89 -21.77
N CYS A 392 -7.72 -45.65 -20.51
CA CYS A 392 -6.78 -45.83 -19.40
C CYS A 392 -7.48 -46.72 -18.37
N SER A 393 -7.22 -48.02 -18.43
CA SER A 393 -7.71 -49.00 -17.46
C SER A 393 -7.02 -48.80 -16.12
N TYR A 394 -7.82 -48.66 -15.06
CA TYR A 394 -7.37 -48.61 -13.66
C TYR A 394 -7.51 -49.99 -13.02
N SER A 395 -6.41 -50.55 -12.55
CA SER A 395 -6.43 -51.64 -11.57
C SER A 395 -5.29 -51.45 -10.55
N GLY A 396 -5.66 -51.29 -9.28
CA GLY A 396 -4.83 -51.66 -8.13
C GLY A 396 -3.74 -50.68 -7.65
N THR A 397 -3.94 -50.17 -6.44
CA THR A 397 -2.95 -49.80 -5.38
C THR A 397 -1.74 -48.90 -5.72
N PHE A 398 -1.77 -47.70 -5.14
CA PHE A 398 -0.64 -46.82 -4.76
C PHE A 398 0.71 -47.02 -5.47
N LYS A 399 0.90 -46.28 -6.57
CA LYS A 399 2.13 -45.56 -6.97
C LYS A 399 1.74 -44.47 -7.99
N PRO A 400 2.39 -43.30 -8.03
CA PRO A 400 2.02 -42.23 -8.96
C PRO A 400 2.35 -42.65 -10.40
N ALA A 401 1.33 -42.75 -11.24
CA ALA A 401 1.51 -42.91 -12.68
C ALA A 401 2.10 -41.61 -13.27
N LYS A 402 3.25 -41.73 -13.95
CA LYS A 402 3.80 -40.68 -14.81
C LYS A 402 2.84 -40.46 -15.99
N CYS A 403 1.96 -39.47 -15.89
CA CYS A 403 1.40 -38.81 -17.06
C CYS A 403 2.42 -37.76 -17.55
N GLN A 404 3.43 -38.19 -18.32
CA GLN A 404 4.19 -37.28 -19.15
C GLN A 404 3.41 -37.07 -20.45
N LEU A 405 2.76 -35.91 -20.60
CA LEU A 405 2.56 -35.20 -21.87
C LEU A 405 1.83 -33.85 -21.60
N GLY A 406 2.57 -32.75 -21.74
CA GLY A 406 2.04 -31.54 -22.37
C GLY A 406 1.47 -30.37 -21.55
N CYS A 407 1.54 -30.34 -20.22
CA CYS A 407 1.11 -29.15 -19.45
C CYS A 407 2.20 -28.07 -19.43
N GLY A 408 2.30 -27.28 -20.50
CA GLY A 408 3.25 -26.16 -20.57
C GLY A 408 3.30 -25.39 -21.89
N GLN A 409 2.50 -25.76 -22.89
CA GLN A 409 2.40 -24.97 -24.13
C GLN A 409 1.38 -23.84 -23.93
N PRO A 410 1.68 -22.60 -24.35
CA PRO A 410 0.70 -21.52 -24.34
C PRO A 410 -0.52 -21.94 -25.17
N THR A 411 -1.72 -21.78 -24.59
CA THR A 411 -3.00 -22.13 -25.25
C THR A 411 -3.26 -21.32 -26.53
N GLN A 412 -2.56 -20.19 -26.69
CA GLN A 412 -2.59 -19.34 -27.87
C GLN A 412 -1.18 -18.76 -28.10
N ARG A 413 -0.49 -19.18 -29.17
CA ARG A 413 0.84 -18.65 -29.56
C ARG A 413 0.79 -17.60 -30.66
N TRP A 414 -0.34 -17.51 -31.36
CA TRP A 414 -0.50 -16.69 -32.56
C TRP A 414 -1.78 -15.86 -32.46
N TYR A 415 -1.69 -14.58 -32.81
CA TYR A 415 -2.83 -13.71 -33.03
C TYR A 415 -2.93 -13.41 -34.51
N HIS A 416 -4.09 -13.64 -35.10
CA HIS A 416 -4.34 -13.26 -36.49
C HIS A 416 -4.54 -11.75 -36.57
N VAL A 417 -3.60 -11.06 -37.22
CA VAL A 417 -3.70 -9.63 -37.51
C VAL A 417 -4.15 -9.48 -38.95
N SER A 418 -5.32 -8.87 -39.17
CA SER A 418 -5.81 -8.61 -40.52
C SER A 418 -4.86 -7.64 -41.24
N ARG A 419 -4.54 -7.93 -42.50
CA ARG A 419 -3.76 -7.01 -43.35
C ARG A 419 -4.40 -5.63 -43.47
N SER A 420 -5.74 -5.55 -43.38
CA SER A 420 -6.47 -4.28 -43.42
C SER A 420 -6.23 -3.37 -42.20
N TRP A 421 -5.63 -3.88 -41.12
CA TRP A 421 -5.31 -3.10 -39.92
C TRP A 421 -3.89 -2.51 -39.96
N LEU A 422 -3.08 -2.91 -40.93
CA LEU A 422 -1.69 -2.50 -41.06
C LEU A 422 -1.56 -1.35 -42.07
N LYS A 423 -0.93 -0.25 -41.66
CA LYS A 423 -0.44 0.81 -42.52
C LYS A 423 0.89 0.40 -43.16
N PRO A 424 1.29 0.98 -44.32
CA PRO A 424 2.58 0.70 -44.94
C PRO A 424 3.79 1.01 -44.05
N THR A 425 3.69 2.02 -43.19
CA THR A 425 4.72 2.38 -42.19
C THR A 425 4.07 2.85 -40.89
N LYS A 426 4.86 2.88 -39.80
CA LYS A 426 4.49 3.41 -38.48
C LYS A 426 3.28 2.72 -37.81
N ASN A 427 3.22 1.39 -37.88
CA ASN A 427 2.27 0.62 -37.07
C ASN A 427 2.74 0.58 -35.61
N LEU A 428 1.83 0.84 -34.68
CA LEU A 428 2.07 0.68 -33.25
C LEU A 428 1.40 -0.61 -32.77
N ILE A 429 2.16 -1.51 -32.17
CA ILE A 429 1.63 -2.70 -31.51
C ILE A 429 1.70 -2.43 -30.01
N VAL A 430 0.54 -2.39 -29.36
CA VAL A 430 0.43 -2.29 -27.91
C VAL A 430 0.07 -3.68 -27.38
N VAL A 431 0.94 -4.25 -26.55
CA VAL A 431 0.70 -5.54 -25.91
C VAL A 431 0.62 -5.32 -24.42
N PHE A 432 -0.46 -5.79 -23.82
CA PHE A 432 -0.61 -5.82 -22.38
C PHE A 432 -0.13 -7.18 -21.88
N GLU A 433 0.85 -7.16 -20.98
CA GLU A 433 1.51 -8.33 -20.45
C GLU A 433 1.40 -8.29 -18.92
N GLU A 434 0.92 -9.39 -18.32
CA GLU A 434 0.62 -9.45 -16.88
C GLU A 434 1.63 -10.28 -16.06
N LEU A 435 2.55 -11.01 -16.71
CA LEU A 435 3.36 -12.09 -16.11
C LEU A 435 4.89 -12.01 -16.40
N GLY A 436 5.43 -10.88 -16.86
CA GLY A 436 6.86 -10.63 -17.10
C GLY A 436 7.44 -11.17 -18.42
N GLY A 437 6.62 -11.45 -19.44
CA GLY A 437 7.06 -11.84 -20.78
C GLY A 437 7.96 -10.81 -21.46
N ASN A 438 8.97 -11.26 -22.21
CA ASN A 438 9.89 -10.37 -22.92
C ASN A 438 9.25 -9.86 -24.23
N PRO A 439 8.93 -8.54 -24.35
CA PRO A 439 8.26 -7.98 -25.52
C PRO A 439 9.13 -8.01 -26.79
N TRP A 440 10.46 -8.08 -26.66
CA TRP A 440 11.39 -8.16 -27.79
C TRP A 440 11.36 -9.50 -28.52
N LYS A 441 10.66 -10.50 -27.97
CA LYS A 441 10.45 -11.81 -28.63
C LYS A 441 9.17 -11.87 -29.46
N ILE A 442 8.45 -10.76 -29.60
CA ILE A 442 7.27 -10.67 -30.46
C ILE A 442 7.73 -10.46 -31.90
N SER A 443 7.25 -11.30 -32.82
CA SER A 443 7.58 -11.21 -34.23
C SER A 443 6.29 -11.22 -35.07
N LEU A 444 6.21 -10.30 -36.04
CA LEU A 444 5.15 -10.32 -37.04
C LEU A 444 5.54 -11.28 -38.16
N LEU A 445 4.83 -12.39 -38.28
CA LEU A 445 5.06 -13.38 -39.34
C LEU A 445 3.99 -13.26 -40.42
N LYS A 446 4.41 -13.24 -41.69
CA LYS A 446 3.51 -13.34 -42.84
C LYS A 446 3.13 -14.81 -43.04
N ARG A 447 1.85 -15.13 -42.90
CA ARG A 447 1.34 -16.47 -43.24
C ARG A 447 1.26 -16.61 -44.75
N THR A 448 2.12 -17.46 -45.33
CA THR A 448 2.02 -17.86 -46.73
C THR A 448 1.20 -19.14 -46.79
N VAL A 449 0.06 -19.13 -47.48
CA VAL A 449 -0.73 -20.34 -47.73
C VAL A 449 -0.30 -20.87 -49.09
N HIS A 450 0.39 -22.02 -49.11
CA HIS A 450 0.59 -22.77 -50.34
C HIS A 450 -0.70 -23.53 -50.64
N THR A 451 -1.45 -23.09 -51.65
CA THR A 451 -2.50 -23.90 -52.24
C THR A 451 -1.85 -24.99 -53.07
N ALA A 452 -1.90 -26.23 -52.61
CA ALA A 452 -1.65 -27.37 -53.47
C ALA A 452 -2.76 -27.39 -54.54
N ALA A 453 -2.37 -27.18 -55.80
CA ALA A 453 -3.26 -27.39 -56.93
C ALA A 453 -3.60 -28.88 -56.99
N VAL A 454 -4.88 -29.19 -56.88
CA VAL A 454 -5.42 -30.48 -57.34
C VAL A 454 -5.28 -30.45 -58.87
N ARG A 455 -4.42 -31.31 -59.41
CA ARG A 455 -4.51 -31.73 -60.81
C ARG A 455 -5.42 -32.94 -60.87
N GLU A 456 -6.24 -32.96 -61.94
CA GLU A 456 -7.27 -33.93 -62.29
C GLU A 456 -6.88 -35.40 -62.09
#